data_AF-A0AAT9H9S6-F1
#
_entry.id   AF-A0AAT9H9S6-F1
#
_cell.length_a   1.000
_cell.length_b   1.000
_cell.length_c   1.000
_cell.angle_alpha   90.00
_cell.angle_beta   90.00
_cell.angle_gamma   90.00
#
_symmetry.space_group_name_H-M   'P 1'
#
loop_
_entity.id
_entity.type
_entity.pdbx_description
1 polymer ?
#
loop_
_entity_poly.entity_id
_entity_poly.type
_entity_poly.pdbx_seq_one_letter_code
_entity_poly.pdbx_strand_id
1 'polypeptide(L)'
;MRDGRFRPEFLAGGTVTGRWVTNGEGALQIPKVIRRAAVADPGWRLVVADADQMEPRVLAAISRDPGLMEVAGRETDLYQSVSDRAFSGDRAQAKLAVLGAVYGQTSGDGLKNLAALRRRFPRAVAYVDEAARAGEEGRLVRTWLGRTCPPAARTGDDAAEEAGIPLTDDESGRWTPATRRPTPAPGAASPATSSSRAAPPTGPCCCSPRCGGP
;
A
#
# COMPACT_ATOMS: atom_id res chain seq x y z
N MET A 1 15.82 1.11 -20.06
CA MET A 1 15.11 0.78 -21.31
C MET A 1 15.99 -0.10 -22.17
N ARG A 2 15.42 -1.14 -22.80
CA ARG A 2 16.14 -2.03 -23.72
C ARG A 2 15.22 -2.37 -24.89
N ASP A 3 15.71 -2.23 -26.12
CA ASP A 3 14.96 -2.46 -27.37
C ASP A 3 13.65 -1.65 -27.47
N GLY A 4 13.69 -0.38 -27.04
CA GLY A 4 12.50 0.49 -27.00
C GLY A 4 11.46 0.09 -25.94
N ARG A 5 11.73 -0.91 -25.10
CA ARG A 5 10.83 -1.37 -24.05
C ARG A 5 11.31 -0.97 -22.66
N PHE A 6 10.37 -0.54 -21.85
CA PHE A 6 10.55 -0.42 -20.41
C PHE A 6 10.32 -1.79 -19.77
N ARG A 7 11.31 -2.30 -19.04
CA ARG A 7 11.32 -3.65 -18.48
C ARG A 7 11.65 -3.55 -16.99
N PRO A 8 10.69 -3.09 -16.16
CA PRO A 8 10.97 -2.89 -14.75
C PRO A 8 11.14 -4.21 -14.01
N GLU A 9 11.99 -4.21 -12.98
CA GLU A 9 12.11 -5.32 -12.05
C GLU A 9 11.09 -5.17 -10.92
N PHE A 10 10.27 -6.20 -10.72
CA PHE A 10 9.30 -6.27 -9.63
C PHE A 10 9.77 -7.24 -8.56
N LEU A 11 9.71 -6.79 -7.31
CA LEU A 11 10.02 -7.62 -6.15
C LEU A 11 8.73 -7.87 -5.37
N ALA A 12 8.25 -9.11 -5.45
CA ALA A 12 7.05 -9.55 -4.76
C ALA A 12 7.29 -9.61 -3.25
N GLY A 13 6.41 -8.98 -2.46
CA GLY A 13 6.56 -8.94 -1.00
C GLY A 13 7.69 -8.04 -0.53
N GLY A 14 8.11 -7.06 -1.33
CA GLY A 14 9.20 -6.16 -0.97
C GLY A 14 8.84 -5.14 0.11
N THR A 15 7.58 -5.05 0.51
CA THR A 15 7.14 -4.21 1.63
C THR A 15 6.71 -5.02 2.85
N VAL A 16 6.61 -4.39 4.03
CA VAL A 16 6.14 -5.07 5.25
C VAL A 16 4.66 -5.48 5.13
N THR A 17 3.88 -4.74 4.34
CA THR A 17 2.51 -5.13 3.98
C THR A 17 2.47 -6.08 2.77
N GLY A 18 3.61 -6.69 2.39
CA GLY A 18 3.74 -7.67 1.32
C GLY A 18 3.29 -7.21 -0.06
N ARG A 19 3.21 -5.89 -0.29
CA ARG A 19 2.98 -5.31 -1.62
C ARG A 19 4.22 -5.49 -2.48
N TRP A 20 4.02 -5.42 -3.79
CA TRP A 20 5.12 -5.44 -4.73
C TRP A 20 5.84 -4.09 -4.71
N VAL A 21 7.14 -4.11 -4.91
CA VAL A 21 7.96 -2.91 -5.10
C VAL A 21 8.72 -3.01 -6.42
N THR A 22 9.31 -1.88 -6.83
CA THR A 22 10.16 -1.80 -8.03
C THR A 22 11.49 -1.18 -7.65
N ASN A 23 12.59 -1.70 -8.19
CA ASN A 23 13.94 -1.25 -7.84
C ASN A 23 14.30 0.08 -8.52
N GLY A 24 13.95 1.22 -7.91
CA GLY A 24 14.41 2.56 -8.34
C GLY A 24 13.91 3.05 -9.71
N GLU A 25 13.18 2.22 -10.46
CA GLU A 25 12.70 2.51 -11.82
C GLU A 25 11.36 3.24 -11.84
N GLY A 26 10.73 3.46 -10.67
CA GLY A 26 9.50 4.24 -10.54
C GLY A 26 8.28 3.63 -11.25
N ALA A 27 8.30 2.33 -11.59
CA ALA A 27 7.23 1.68 -12.34
C ALA A 27 5.88 1.69 -11.61
N LEU A 28 5.88 1.75 -10.28
CA LEU A 28 4.65 1.92 -9.46
C LEU A 28 4.22 3.39 -9.30
N GLN A 29 5.09 4.35 -9.64
CA GLN A 29 4.90 5.78 -9.39
C GLN A 29 4.93 6.61 -10.68
N ILE A 30 4.51 6.03 -11.81
CA ILE A 30 4.48 6.74 -13.10
C ILE A 30 3.45 7.87 -13.04
N PRO A 31 3.89 9.15 -13.16
CA PRO A 31 2.99 10.29 -13.14
C PRO A 31 1.91 10.17 -14.21
N LYS A 32 0.68 10.59 -13.91
CA LYS A 32 -0.47 10.48 -14.81
C LYS A 32 -0.19 11.02 -16.22
N VAL A 33 0.52 12.14 -16.31
CA VAL A 33 0.90 12.79 -17.59
C VAL A 33 1.88 11.97 -18.43
N ILE A 34 2.66 11.08 -17.81
CA ILE A 34 3.65 10.20 -18.47
C ILE A 34 3.01 8.88 -18.90
N ARG A 35 1.93 8.42 -18.25
CA ARG A 35 1.29 7.12 -18.56
C ARG A 35 0.91 6.94 -20.04
N ARG A 36 0.61 8.03 -20.75
CA ARG A 36 0.34 8.04 -22.20
C ARG A 36 1.51 7.59 -23.08
N ALA A 37 2.73 7.54 -22.53
CA ALA A 37 3.91 7.03 -23.22
C ALA A 37 3.94 5.49 -23.29
N ALA A 38 3.15 4.80 -22.46
CA ALA A 38 2.96 3.37 -22.56
C ALA A 38 1.96 3.07 -23.69
N VAL A 39 2.49 2.60 -24.82
CA VAL A 39 1.71 2.29 -26.02
C VAL A 39 1.79 0.80 -26.34
N ALA A 40 0.71 0.26 -26.91
CA ALA A 40 0.71 -1.11 -27.43
C ALA A 40 1.45 -1.17 -28.78
N ASP A 41 2.03 -2.33 -29.08
CA ASP A 41 2.62 -2.59 -30.39
C ASP A 41 1.55 -2.59 -31.50
N PRO A 42 1.92 -2.36 -32.77
CA PRO A 42 0.98 -2.43 -33.89
C PRO A 42 0.21 -3.77 -33.93
N GLY A 43 -1.12 -3.69 -34.07
CA GLY A 43 -2.01 -4.86 -34.02
C GLY A 43 -2.44 -5.30 -32.62
N TRP A 44 -1.87 -4.70 -31.56
CA TRP A 44 -2.22 -4.99 -30.16
C TRP A 44 -3.04 -3.87 -29.52
N ARG A 45 -3.67 -4.18 -28.39
CA ARG A 45 -4.34 -3.20 -27.52
C ARG A 45 -3.81 -3.30 -26.10
N LEU A 46 -3.67 -2.15 -25.44
CA LEU A 46 -3.38 -2.09 -24.02
C LEU A 46 -4.70 -2.20 -23.25
N VAL A 47 -4.79 -3.17 -22.34
CA VAL A 47 -5.95 -3.39 -21.47
C VAL A 47 -5.54 -3.07 -20.04
N VAL A 48 -6.35 -2.26 -19.36
CA VAL A 48 -6.17 -1.94 -17.93
C VAL A 48 -7.30 -2.60 -17.17
N ALA A 49 -6.95 -3.41 -16.17
CA ALA A 49 -7.88 -3.99 -15.22
C ALA A 49 -7.45 -3.52 -13.82
N ASP A 50 -8.34 -2.80 -13.16
CA ASP A 50 -8.12 -2.27 -11.81
C ASP A 50 -9.20 -2.79 -10.87
N ALA A 51 -8.84 -2.95 -9.59
CA ALA A 51 -9.77 -3.35 -8.56
C ALA A 51 -10.24 -2.13 -7.75
N ASP A 52 -11.37 -1.57 -8.17
CA ASP A 52 -11.93 -0.36 -7.60
C ASP A 52 -12.19 -0.46 -6.08
N GLN A 53 -11.59 0.47 -5.33
CA GLN A 53 -11.76 0.60 -3.88
C GLN A 53 -11.59 -0.73 -3.12
N MET A 54 -10.58 -1.53 -3.51
CA MET A 54 -10.34 -2.86 -2.94
C MET A 54 -10.30 -2.86 -1.41
N GLU A 55 -9.58 -1.94 -0.79
CA GLU A 55 -9.35 -1.92 0.68
C GLU A 55 -10.65 -1.86 1.50
N PRO A 56 -11.56 -0.88 1.30
CA PRO A 56 -12.83 -0.86 2.03
C PRO A 56 -13.75 -2.05 1.67
N ARG A 57 -13.66 -2.60 0.45
CA ARG A 57 -14.41 -3.82 0.07
C ARG A 57 -13.89 -5.05 0.80
N VAL A 58 -12.57 -5.18 0.94
CA VAL A 58 -11.95 -6.22 1.77
C VAL A 58 -12.32 -6.06 3.24
N LEU A 59 -12.30 -4.83 3.77
CA LEU A 59 -12.75 -4.55 5.13
C LEU A 59 -14.21 -4.98 5.35
N ALA A 60 -15.10 -4.70 4.39
CA ALA A 60 -16.49 -5.15 4.42
C ALA A 60 -16.58 -6.67 4.57
N ALA A 61 -15.80 -7.41 3.76
CA ALA A 61 -15.81 -8.86 3.76
C ALA A 61 -15.27 -9.48 5.07
N ILE A 62 -14.14 -8.97 5.60
CA ILE A 62 -13.48 -9.55 6.78
C ILE A 62 -14.16 -9.15 8.09
N SER A 63 -14.67 -7.92 8.20
CA SER A 63 -15.41 -7.47 9.38
C SER A 63 -16.83 -8.05 9.45
N ARG A 64 -17.36 -8.44 8.28
CA ARG A 64 -18.75 -8.86 8.09
C ARG A 64 -19.76 -7.85 8.65
N ASP A 65 -19.43 -6.56 8.57
CA ASP A 65 -20.37 -5.51 8.97
C ASP A 65 -21.53 -5.45 7.96
N PRO A 66 -22.79 -5.69 8.38
CA PRO A 66 -23.91 -5.75 7.45
C PRO A 66 -24.10 -4.46 6.66
N GLY A 67 -23.86 -3.31 7.29
CA GLY A 67 -24.00 -2.02 6.63
C GLY A 67 -22.90 -1.78 5.60
N LEU A 68 -21.66 -2.12 5.94
CA LEU A 68 -20.54 -1.95 5.02
C LEU A 68 -20.59 -2.97 3.87
N MET A 69 -21.02 -4.20 4.13
CA MET A 69 -21.25 -5.22 3.10
C MET A 69 -22.37 -4.80 2.14
N GLU A 70 -23.45 -4.21 2.64
CA GLU A 70 -24.55 -3.73 1.79
C GLU A 70 -24.08 -2.64 0.83
N VAL A 71 -23.32 -1.66 1.30
CA VAL A 71 -22.78 -0.60 0.42
C VAL A 71 -21.69 -1.13 -0.52
N ALA A 72 -20.84 -2.04 -0.05
CA ALA A 72 -19.79 -2.66 -0.86
C ALA A 72 -20.34 -3.67 -1.88
N GLY A 73 -21.54 -4.21 -1.71
CA GLY A 73 -22.16 -5.11 -2.66
C GLY A 73 -22.76 -4.43 -3.89
N ARG A 74 -22.82 -3.09 -3.91
CA ARG A 74 -23.41 -2.33 -5.01
C ARG A 74 -22.39 -2.11 -6.13
N GLU A 75 -22.91 -1.99 -7.35
CA GLU A 75 -22.14 -1.57 -8.53
C GLU A 75 -21.81 -0.07 -8.52
N THR A 76 -22.43 0.69 -7.60
CA THR A 76 -22.20 2.12 -7.43
C THR A 76 -20.88 2.40 -6.70
N ASP A 77 -20.38 3.64 -6.83
CA ASP A 77 -19.22 4.11 -6.10
C ASP A 77 -19.40 3.90 -4.58
N LEU A 78 -18.42 3.22 -3.95
CA LEU A 78 -18.51 2.85 -2.54
C LEU A 78 -18.57 4.09 -1.64
N TYR A 79 -17.76 5.12 -1.93
CA TYR A 79 -17.71 6.32 -1.10
C TYR A 79 -18.99 7.14 -1.22
N GLN A 80 -19.61 7.19 -2.40
CA GLN A 80 -20.92 7.77 -2.59
C GLN A 80 -21.99 6.99 -1.80
N SER A 81 -21.96 5.67 -1.88
CA SER A 81 -22.90 4.82 -1.15
C SER A 81 -22.76 4.96 0.38
N VAL A 82 -21.54 5.19 0.86
CA VAL A 82 -21.26 5.53 2.26
C VAL A 82 -21.73 6.95 2.59
N SER A 83 -21.52 7.92 1.70
CA SER A 83 -21.89 9.32 1.95
C SER A 83 -23.39 9.52 2.04
N ASP A 84 -24.16 8.88 1.17
CA ASP A 84 -25.63 8.90 1.20
C ASP A 84 -26.18 8.37 2.53
N ARG A 85 -25.42 7.48 3.18
CA ARG A 85 -25.81 6.77 4.40
C ARG A 85 -25.32 7.43 5.69
N ALA A 86 -24.22 8.19 5.65
CA ALA A 86 -23.53 8.66 6.85
C ALA A 86 -22.99 10.10 6.78
N PHE A 87 -22.93 10.72 5.60
CA PHE A 87 -22.28 12.01 5.37
C PHE A 87 -23.12 12.96 4.49
N SER A 88 -24.45 12.86 4.56
CA SER A 88 -25.36 13.76 3.84
C SER A 88 -25.10 13.88 2.33
N GLY A 89 -24.60 12.79 1.71
CA GLY A 89 -24.24 12.75 0.30
C GLY A 89 -22.85 13.32 -0.04
N ASP A 90 -22.10 13.87 0.92
CA ASP A 90 -20.72 14.35 0.70
C ASP A 90 -19.74 13.19 0.52
N ARG A 91 -19.49 12.85 -0.75
CA ARG A 91 -18.57 11.78 -1.15
C ARG A 91 -17.12 12.05 -0.72
N ALA A 92 -16.66 13.30 -0.80
CA ALA A 92 -15.28 13.63 -0.47
C ALA A 92 -15.04 13.43 1.03
N GLN A 93 -15.97 13.90 1.86
CA GLN A 93 -15.93 13.67 3.30
C GLN A 93 -16.02 12.17 3.64
N ALA A 94 -16.91 11.41 2.99
CA ALA A 94 -17.02 9.97 3.20
C ALA A 94 -15.72 9.22 2.83
N LYS A 95 -15.06 9.59 1.72
CA LYS A 95 -13.76 9.03 1.34
C LYS A 95 -12.70 9.29 2.41
N LEU A 96 -12.57 10.53 2.87
CA LEU A 96 -11.63 10.88 3.93
C LEU A 96 -11.94 10.16 5.24
N ALA A 97 -13.21 10.03 5.59
CA ALA A 97 -13.64 9.31 6.78
C ALA A 97 -13.24 7.83 6.74
N VAL A 98 -13.56 7.14 5.64
CA VAL A 98 -13.28 5.70 5.49
C VAL A 98 -11.77 5.46 5.47
N LEU A 99 -11.01 6.26 4.70
CA LEU A 99 -9.56 6.14 4.67
C LEU A 99 -8.94 6.49 6.03
N GLY A 100 -9.40 7.54 6.69
CA GLY A 100 -8.95 7.90 8.04
C GLY A 100 -9.14 6.76 9.04
N ALA A 101 -10.30 6.07 8.99
CA ALA A 101 -10.54 4.92 9.84
C ALA A 101 -9.62 3.73 9.53
N VAL A 102 -9.40 3.41 8.24
CA VAL A 102 -8.54 2.29 7.81
C VAL A 102 -7.07 2.54 8.14
N TYR A 103 -6.60 3.78 8.00
CA TYR A 103 -5.20 4.16 8.21
C TYR A 103 -4.90 4.69 9.62
N GLY A 104 -5.85 4.57 10.56
CA GLY A 104 -5.63 4.91 11.96
C GLY A 104 -5.49 6.41 12.23
N GLN A 105 -6.12 7.27 11.43
CA GLN A 105 -6.12 8.71 11.65
C GLN A 105 -6.95 9.05 12.90
N THR A 106 -6.27 9.52 13.96
CA THR A 106 -6.86 9.80 15.28
C THR A 106 -6.90 11.29 15.63
N SER A 107 -6.70 12.19 14.66
CA SER A 107 -6.64 13.64 14.90
C SER A 107 -7.51 14.46 13.93
N GLY A 108 -7.77 15.72 14.31
CA GLY A 108 -8.56 16.67 13.51
C GLY A 108 -10.00 16.21 13.25
N ASP A 109 -10.52 16.53 12.06
CA ASP A 109 -11.87 16.08 11.65
C ASP A 109 -11.99 14.56 11.51
N GLY A 110 -10.86 13.82 11.52
CA GLY A 110 -10.83 12.36 11.57
C GLY A 110 -11.59 11.78 12.76
N LEU A 111 -11.55 12.42 13.93
CA LEU A 111 -12.26 11.96 15.13
C LEU A 111 -13.79 12.06 14.98
N LYS A 112 -14.30 13.16 14.42
CA LYS A 112 -15.74 13.35 14.18
C LYS A 112 -16.25 12.35 13.14
N ASN A 113 -15.48 12.17 12.07
CA ASN A 113 -15.77 11.22 11.00
C ASN A 113 -15.75 9.77 11.52
N LEU A 114 -14.79 9.42 12.37
CA LEU A 114 -14.72 8.11 13.01
C LEU A 114 -15.93 7.84 13.91
N ALA A 115 -16.41 8.84 14.66
CA ALA A 115 -17.62 8.69 15.47
C ALA A 115 -18.87 8.39 14.60
N ALA A 116 -19.00 9.06 13.45
CA ALA A 116 -20.08 8.78 12.50
C ALA A 116 -19.98 7.36 11.92
N LEU A 117 -18.77 6.92 11.54
CA LEU A 117 -18.52 5.57 11.06
C LEU A 117 -18.79 4.51 12.14
N ARG A 118 -18.37 4.73 13.39
CA ARG A 118 -18.63 3.81 14.51
C ARG A 118 -20.12 3.58 14.71
N ARG A 119 -20.94 4.63 14.57
CA ARG A 119 -22.40 4.51 14.66
C ARG A 119 -22.99 3.71 13.51
N ARG A 120 -22.46 3.84 12.29
CA ARG A 120 -23.07 3.26 11.09
C ARG A 120 -22.55 1.88 10.69
N PHE A 121 -21.27 1.64 10.95
CA PHE A 121 -20.52 0.43 10.60
C PHE A 121 -19.71 -0.07 11.82
N PRO A 122 -20.39 -0.38 12.94
CA PRO A 122 -19.73 -0.66 14.21
C PRO A 122 -18.76 -1.85 14.14
N ARG A 123 -19.08 -2.89 13.37
CA ARG A 123 -18.22 -4.09 13.28
C ARG A 123 -16.99 -3.81 12.43
N ALA A 124 -17.12 -3.00 11.39
CA ALA A 124 -15.98 -2.60 10.56
C ALA A 124 -14.98 -1.77 11.35
N VAL A 125 -15.46 -0.79 12.12
CA VAL A 125 -14.57 0.02 12.96
C VAL A 125 -13.97 -0.80 14.10
N ALA A 126 -14.76 -1.65 14.76
CA ALA A 126 -14.24 -2.54 15.82
C ALA A 126 -13.16 -3.49 15.29
N TYR A 127 -13.26 -3.94 14.03
CA TYR A 127 -12.25 -4.81 13.42
C TYR A 127 -10.90 -4.12 13.27
N VAL A 128 -10.87 -2.88 12.80
CA VAL A 128 -9.61 -2.11 12.67
C VAL A 128 -9.10 -1.65 14.03
N ASP A 129 -9.98 -1.26 14.96
CA ASP A 129 -9.61 -0.91 16.34
C ASP A 129 -8.96 -2.11 17.06
N GLU A 130 -9.48 -3.33 16.87
CA GLU A 130 -8.88 -4.55 17.44
C GLU A 130 -7.51 -4.85 16.85
N ALA A 131 -7.34 -4.67 15.54
CA ALA A 131 -6.05 -4.86 14.88
C ALA A 131 -5.00 -3.84 15.38
N ALA A 132 -5.40 -2.58 15.55
CA ALA A 132 -4.55 -1.53 16.12
C ALA A 132 -4.15 -1.87 17.56
N ARG A 133 -5.13 -2.21 18.42
CA ARG A 133 -4.90 -2.62 19.80
C ARG A 133 -3.98 -3.84 19.90
N ALA A 134 -4.15 -4.82 19.02
CA ALA A 134 -3.26 -5.97 18.94
C ALA A 134 -1.81 -5.56 18.65
N GLY A 135 -1.61 -4.64 17.70
CA GLY A 135 -0.29 -4.09 17.39
C GLY A 135 0.33 -3.32 18.57
N GLU A 136 -0.46 -2.48 19.26
CA GLU A 136 -0.04 -1.72 20.43
C GLU A 136 0.38 -2.63 21.61
N GLU A 137 -0.31 -3.76 21.78
CA GLU A 137 -0.01 -4.79 22.77
C GLU A 137 1.16 -5.71 22.35
N GLY A 138 1.78 -5.48 21.17
CA GLY A 138 2.85 -6.32 20.63
C GLY A 138 2.40 -7.70 20.15
N ARG A 139 1.08 -7.91 20.00
CA ARG A 139 0.53 -9.13 19.41
C ARG A 139 0.73 -9.13 17.89
N LEU A 140 0.79 -10.32 17.32
CA LEU A 140 0.93 -10.50 15.87
C LEU A 140 -0.41 -10.22 15.17
N VAL A 141 -0.39 -9.33 14.18
CA VAL A 141 -1.52 -9.08 13.27
C VAL A 141 -1.29 -9.88 11.99
N ARG A 142 -2.35 -10.52 11.47
CA ARG A 142 -2.28 -11.35 10.25
C ARG A 142 -3.32 -10.94 9.22
N THR A 143 -3.00 -11.11 7.95
CA THR A 143 -3.98 -11.01 6.87
C THR A 143 -4.94 -12.20 6.90
N TRP A 144 -6.04 -12.10 6.15
CA TRP A 144 -7.02 -13.19 6.01
C TRP A 144 -6.39 -14.52 5.55
N LEU A 145 -5.35 -14.46 4.70
CA LEU A 145 -4.64 -15.63 4.18
C LEU A 145 -3.38 -15.99 4.99
N GLY A 146 -3.23 -15.45 6.20
CA GLY A 146 -2.21 -15.89 7.16
C GLY A 146 -0.85 -15.20 7.07
N ARG A 147 -0.65 -14.23 6.18
CA ARG A 147 0.58 -13.42 6.19
C ARG A 147 0.65 -12.62 7.48
N THR A 148 1.78 -12.69 8.18
CA THR A 148 1.97 -12.01 9.47
C THR A 148 2.66 -10.66 9.25
N CYS A 149 2.10 -9.60 9.84
CA CYS A 149 2.76 -8.31 9.95
C CYS A 149 3.95 -8.46 10.92
N PRO A 150 5.17 -8.05 10.55
CA PRO A 150 6.29 -8.09 11.48
C PRO A 150 5.95 -7.24 12.73
N PRO A 151 6.42 -7.63 13.93
CA PRO A 151 6.28 -6.79 15.11
C PRO A 151 6.83 -5.38 14.83
N ALA A 152 6.16 -4.35 15.35
CA ALA A 152 6.67 -2.99 15.23
C ALA A 152 8.10 -2.95 15.79
N ALA A 153 9.10 -2.75 14.92
CA ALA A 153 10.45 -2.48 15.36
C ALA A 153 10.38 -1.22 16.23
N ARG A 154 11.04 -1.22 17.39
CA ARG A 154 11.12 -0.02 18.23
C ARG A 154 11.81 1.08 17.42
N THR A 155 11.01 1.97 16.83
CA THR A 155 11.40 3.21 16.12
C THR A 155 12.66 3.07 15.25
N GLY A 156 12.47 2.59 14.02
CA GLY A 156 13.39 2.81 12.90
C GLY A 156 12.61 3.49 11.76
N ASP A 157 13.29 4.30 10.96
CA ASP A 157 12.76 5.22 9.92
C ASP A 157 11.91 4.57 8.81
N ASP A 158 11.76 3.25 8.78
CA ASP A 158 11.17 2.49 7.67
C ASP A 158 9.63 2.57 7.60
N ALA A 159 8.95 3.06 8.64
CA ALA A 159 7.48 3.11 8.68
C ALA A 159 6.89 4.20 7.76
N ALA A 160 7.68 5.22 7.40
CA ALA A 160 7.18 6.38 6.68
C ALA A 160 7.05 6.16 5.15
N GLU A 161 7.74 5.16 4.58
CA GLU A 161 7.84 5.00 3.12
C GLU A 161 6.64 4.26 2.48
N GLU A 162 5.83 3.57 3.27
CA GLU A 162 4.76 2.69 2.77
C GLU A 162 3.35 3.32 2.76
N ALA A 163 3.17 4.48 3.41
CA ALA A 163 1.88 5.16 3.47
C ALA A 163 1.57 5.88 2.15
N GLY A 164 1.11 5.12 1.16
CA GLY A 164 0.48 5.61 -0.07
C GLY A 164 -0.91 6.21 0.20
N ILE A 165 -0.99 7.18 1.12
CA ILE A 165 -2.19 8.01 1.27
C ILE A 165 -2.46 8.62 -0.11
N PRO A 166 -3.68 8.49 -0.69
CA PRO A 166 -3.99 9.17 -1.93
C PRO A 166 -3.84 10.68 -1.71
N LEU A 167 -2.79 11.26 -2.28
CA LEU A 167 -2.69 12.70 -2.43
C LEU A 167 -3.94 13.14 -3.22
N THR A 168 -4.71 14.07 -2.66
CA THR A 168 -5.83 14.71 -3.36
C THR A 168 -5.27 15.40 -4.60
N ASP A 169 -5.97 15.28 -5.74
CA ASP A 169 -5.57 15.77 -7.07
C ASP A 169 -5.47 17.32 -7.21
N ASP A 170 -5.26 18.07 -6.12
CA ASP A 170 -5.31 19.55 -6.10
C ASP A 170 -3.95 20.26 -6.03
N GLU A 171 -2.83 19.56 -6.16
CA GLU A 171 -1.50 20.22 -6.25
C GLU A 171 -0.81 19.86 -7.57
N SER A 172 -1.36 20.37 -8.67
CA SER A 172 -0.63 20.44 -9.94
C SER A 172 0.44 21.54 -9.89
N GLY A 173 1.64 21.18 -9.44
CA GLY A 173 2.88 21.52 -10.14
C GLY A 173 3.62 22.81 -9.78
N ARG A 174 4.79 22.62 -9.16
CA ARG A 174 6.04 23.17 -9.74
C ARG A 174 7.10 22.07 -9.75
N TRP A 175 7.22 21.39 -10.88
CA TRP A 175 8.39 20.55 -11.16
C TRP A 175 9.59 21.47 -11.40
N THR A 176 10.54 21.48 -10.47
CA THR A 176 11.88 22.06 -10.68
C THR A 176 12.82 20.97 -11.18
N PRO A 177 13.52 21.16 -12.31
CA PRO A 177 14.53 20.20 -12.73
C PRO A 177 15.66 20.20 -11.69
N ALA A 178 16.12 19.01 -11.32
CA ALA A 178 17.30 18.86 -10.46
C ALA A 178 18.49 19.57 -11.13
N THR A 179 19.04 20.58 -10.46
CA THR A 179 20.29 21.21 -10.87
C THR A 179 21.40 20.16 -10.83
N ARG A 180 22.10 20.06 -11.95
CA ARG A 180 23.23 19.15 -12.16
C ARG A 180 24.24 19.31 -11.02
N ARG A 181 24.46 18.25 -10.24
CA ARG A 181 25.54 18.21 -9.24
C ARG A 181 26.87 18.52 -9.95
N PRO A 182 27.70 19.45 -9.47
CA PRO A 182 29.00 19.67 -10.07
C PRO A 182 29.86 18.42 -9.92
N THR A 183 30.47 18.01 -11.03
CA THR A 183 31.49 16.96 -11.09
C THR A 183 32.63 17.28 -10.12
N PRO A 184 33.03 16.35 -9.22
CA PRO A 184 34.22 16.56 -8.41
C PRO A 184 35.47 16.59 -9.31
N ALA A 185 36.35 17.55 -9.07
CA ALA A 185 37.64 17.67 -9.75
C ALA A 185 38.52 16.44 -9.47
N PRO A 186 39.36 16.01 -10.42
CA PRO A 186 40.26 14.88 -10.21
C PRO A 186 41.35 15.27 -9.20
N GLY A 187 41.42 14.59 -8.05
CA GLY A 187 42.58 14.74 -7.15
C GLY A 187 42.37 14.53 -5.65
N ALA A 188 41.19 14.16 -5.16
CA ALA A 188 41.02 13.84 -3.73
C ALA A 188 40.87 12.33 -3.52
N ALA A 189 41.98 11.68 -3.16
CA ALA A 189 42.00 10.29 -2.71
C ALA A 189 41.12 10.13 -1.45
N SER A 190 40.18 9.19 -1.48
CA SER A 190 39.57 8.65 -0.27
C SER A 190 40.24 7.31 0.08
N PRO A 191 40.57 7.07 1.36
CA PRO A 191 41.24 5.85 1.77
C PRO A 191 40.30 4.65 1.66
N ALA A 192 40.83 3.56 1.11
CA ALA A 192 40.22 2.25 1.15
C ALA A 192 40.15 1.75 2.59
N THR A 193 38.97 1.25 2.99
CA THR A 193 38.86 0.32 4.12
C THR A 193 38.23 -0.96 3.59
N SER A 194 39.07 -1.97 3.42
CA SER A 194 38.75 -3.30 2.94
C SER A 194 38.35 -4.24 4.08
N SER A 195 37.21 -4.93 3.90
CA SER A 195 36.87 -6.28 4.41
C SER A 195 36.84 -6.48 5.93
N SER A 196 36.07 -7.38 6.54
CA SER A 196 35.35 -8.57 6.08
C SER A 196 34.33 -8.93 7.16
N ARG A 197 33.17 -9.50 6.79
CA ARG A 197 32.44 -10.40 7.68
C ARG A 197 31.80 -11.52 6.87
N ALA A 198 32.04 -12.71 7.37
CA ALA A 198 31.86 -13.99 6.72
C ALA A 198 30.38 -14.33 6.44
N ALA A 199 30.14 -14.99 5.32
CA ALA A 199 28.90 -15.68 5.01
C ALA A 199 28.82 -17.02 5.77
N PRO A 200 27.67 -17.40 6.36
CA PRO A 200 27.45 -18.77 6.78
C PRO A 200 26.92 -19.65 5.62
N PRO A 201 27.12 -20.97 5.69
CA PRO A 201 27.10 -21.85 4.52
C PRO A 201 25.70 -22.20 4.00
N THR A 202 25.64 -22.35 2.69
CA THR A 202 24.54 -22.94 1.91
C THR A 202 24.49 -24.46 2.13
N GLY A 203 23.45 -24.93 2.81
CA GLY A 203 23.05 -26.35 2.84
C GLY A 203 21.77 -26.57 2.03
N PRO A 204 21.61 -27.69 1.32
CA PRO A 204 20.46 -27.90 0.44
C PRO A 204 19.22 -28.28 1.26
N CYS A 205 18.21 -27.41 1.30
CA CYS A 205 16.88 -27.82 1.72
C CYS A 205 16.24 -28.64 0.59
N CYS A 206 16.36 -29.96 0.70
CA CYS A 206 15.62 -30.91 -0.12
C CYS A 206 14.11 -30.70 0.05
N CYS A 207 13.44 -30.28 -1.01
CA CYS A 207 12.03 -30.57 -1.22
C CYS A 207 11.86 -32.07 -1.45
N SER A 208 10.98 -32.73 -0.68
CA SER A 208 10.39 -34.03 -1.05
C SER A 208 8.99 -34.16 -0.45
N PRO A 209 7.96 -34.48 -1.24
CA PRO A 209 6.65 -34.94 -0.77
C PRO A 209 6.53 -36.47 -0.86
N ARG A 210 5.95 -37.12 0.16
CA ARG A 210 5.22 -38.43 0.15
C ARG A 210 5.09 -38.97 1.59
N CYS A 211 3.88 -39.11 2.13
CA CYS A 211 3.00 -40.30 2.13
C CYS A 211 3.27 -41.30 3.26
N GLY A 212 2.20 -41.70 3.98
CA GLY A 212 2.09 -43.02 4.62
C GLY A 212 1.83 -43.00 6.14
N GLY A 213 0.68 -43.55 6.55
CA GLY A 213 0.37 -43.92 7.94
C GLY A 213 1.23 -45.10 8.44
N PRO A 214 0.93 -45.64 9.63
CA PRO A 214 -0.24 -46.51 9.81
C PRO A 214 -1.32 -45.99 10.75
#